data_AF-A0A953YTB3-F1
#
_entry.id   AF-A0A953YTB3-F1
#
_cell.length_a   1.000
_cell.length_b   1.000
_cell.length_c   1.000
_cell.angle_alpha   90.00
_cell.angle_beta   90.00
_cell.angle_gamma   90.00
#
_symmetry.space_group_name_H-M   'P 1'
#
loop_
_entity.id
_entity.type
_entity.pdbx_description
1 polymer ?
#
loop_
_entity_poly.entity_id
_entity_poly.type
_entity_poly.pdbx_seq_one_letter_code
_entity_poly.pdbx_strand_id
1 'polypeptide(L)'
;MSIIYYLDFPCPVKEQVKPGRMLRLLYARERANEAVNRARKTDPEITPENVKVELTIKGEDRTNQLKVSSAAEIQRQYAELDAHAHHCKDCRARIEPQSFGCRGRIEFPISMKTEALLMGRVRASHGDPTAGMLCNYFESNGITGNQTAEMRKLPGVFFEGDKPLVRRLEDGRRISSNQVFELFFLTDQISSKHARFLLGMFDLYERELPLDRPLHSLPNLFVIEREELGTPVSRVGLRLSSGKDDDRSMRQLQNFLGALLFATEYEHDLWVKM
;
A
#
# COMPACT_ATOMS: atom_id res chain seq x y z
N MET A 1 -5.91 -0.92 12.77
CA MET A 1 -4.50 -1.11 12.37
C MET A 1 -4.46 -1.28 10.85
N SER A 2 -3.33 -0.98 10.22
CA SER A 2 -3.22 -1.03 8.75
C SER A 2 -1.77 -1.08 8.31
N ILE A 3 -1.52 -1.70 7.17
CA ILE A 3 -0.28 -1.51 6.42
C ILE A 3 -0.38 -0.15 5.74
N ILE A 4 0.60 0.73 5.93
CA ILE A 4 0.70 2.00 5.25
C ILE A 4 1.91 1.98 4.34
N TYR A 5 1.74 2.48 3.12
CA TYR A 5 2.80 2.59 2.15
C TYR A 5 2.83 3.98 1.55
N TYR A 6 4.00 4.42 1.09
CA TYR A 6 4.14 5.69 0.36
C TYR A 6 5.24 5.63 -0.69
N LEU A 7 5.01 6.28 -1.81
CA LEU A 7 5.97 6.43 -2.90
C LEU A 7 6.98 7.50 -2.54
N ASP A 8 8.28 7.24 -2.72
CA ASP A 8 9.35 8.23 -2.57
C ASP A 8 9.58 9.06 -3.84
N PHE A 9 8.48 9.52 -4.43
CA PHE A 9 8.50 10.39 -5.60
C PHE A 9 8.80 11.85 -5.21
N PRO A 10 9.82 12.52 -5.79
CA PRO A 10 10.15 13.91 -5.50
C PRO A 10 8.98 14.85 -5.82
N CYS A 11 8.63 15.75 -4.89
CA CYS A 11 7.61 16.77 -5.12
C CYS A 11 7.81 18.00 -4.22
N PRO A 12 7.25 19.17 -4.59
CA PRO A 12 7.42 20.40 -3.81
C PRO A 12 7.03 20.28 -2.34
N VAL A 13 6.00 19.48 -2.05
CA VAL A 13 5.53 19.23 -0.67
C VAL A 13 6.61 18.53 0.16
N LYS A 14 7.26 17.51 -0.40
CA LYS A 14 8.28 16.72 0.31
C LYS A 14 9.58 17.49 0.50
N GLU A 15 9.91 18.40 -0.40
CA GLU A 15 11.05 19.31 -0.23
C GLU A 15 10.83 20.26 0.95
N GLN A 16 9.61 20.77 1.11
CA GLN A 16 9.29 21.75 2.15
C GLN A 16 9.04 21.11 3.53
N VAL A 17 8.24 20.03 3.59
CA VAL A 17 7.83 19.43 4.87
C VAL A 17 8.74 18.29 5.31
N LYS A 18 9.50 17.67 4.40
CA LYS A 18 10.22 16.38 4.54
C LYS A 18 9.26 15.17 4.68
N PRO A 19 9.53 14.03 4.02
CA PRO A 19 8.64 12.86 4.03
C PRO A 19 8.27 12.35 5.42
N GLY A 20 9.26 12.21 6.32
CA GLY A 20 9.01 11.69 7.68
C GLY A 20 8.18 12.59 8.58
N ARG A 21 8.18 13.91 8.36
CA ARG A 21 7.28 14.84 9.08
C ARG A 21 5.89 14.82 8.46
N MET A 22 5.81 14.82 7.12
CA MET A 22 4.53 14.71 6.39
C MET A 22 3.72 13.49 6.84
N LEU A 23 4.35 12.31 6.91
CA LEU A 23 3.69 11.08 7.38
C LEU A 23 3.20 11.19 8.82
N ARG A 24 4.04 11.74 9.73
CA ARG A 24 3.64 11.95 11.13
C ARG A 24 2.42 12.87 11.26
N LEU A 25 2.38 13.97 10.51
CA LEU A 25 1.24 14.89 10.50
C LEU A 25 -0.03 14.23 9.96
N LEU A 26 0.09 13.45 8.88
CA LEU A 26 -1.04 12.71 8.30
C LEU A 26 -1.59 11.67 9.28
N TYR A 27 -0.73 10.91 9.94
CA TYR A 27 -1.17 9.94 10.97
C TYR A 27 -1.80 10.60 12.19
N ALA A 28 -1.21 11.71 12.66
CA ALA A 28 -1.78 12.44 13.78
C ALA A 28 -3.19 12.95 13.42
N ARG A 29 -3.37 13.51 12.22
CA ARG A 29 -4.69 13.95 11.72
C ARG A 29 -5.69 12.80 11.67
N GLU A 30 -5.31 11.64 11.13
CA GLU A 30 -6.20 10.49 11.05
C GLU A 30 -6.64 10.02 12.44
N ARG A 31 -5.70 9.91 13.39
CA ARG A 31 -6.01 9.56 14.79
C ARG A 31 -6.93 10.60 15.45
N ALA A 32 -6.66 11.88 15.23
CA ALA A 32 -7.50 12.96 15.76
C ALA A 32 -8.93 12.89 15.21
N ASN A 33 -9.09 12.70 13.90
CA ASN A 33 -10.40 12.55 13.29
C ASN A 33 -11.12 11.29 13.77
N GLU A 34 -10.42 10.16 13.92
CA GLU A 34 -11.01 8.94 14.48
C GLU A 34 -11.47 9.13 15.92
N ALA A 35 -10.66 9.77 16.76
CA ALA A 35 -10.99 10.07 18.15
C ALA A 35 -12.23 10.98 18.25
N VAL A 36 -12.30 12.03 17.42
CA VAL A 36 -13.47 12.94 17.35
C VAL A 36 -14.71 12.18 16.89
N ASN A 37 -14.61 11.39 15.82
CA ASN A 37 -15.73 10.60 15.31
C ASN A 37 -16.21 9.58 16.34
N ARG A 38 -15.31 8.98 17.11
CA ARG A 38 -15.65 8.05 18.18
C ARG A 38 -16.36 8.76 19.33
N ALA A 39 -15.84 9.91 19.76
CA ALA A 39 -16.45 10.69 20.83
C ALA A 39 -17.84 11.20 20.44
N ARG A 40 -18.04 11.61 19.18
CA ARG A 40 -19.34 12.04 18.64
C ARG A 40 -20.42 10.96 18.62
N LYS A 41 -20.04 9.67 18.66
CA LYS A 41 -21.03 8.58 18.82
C LYS A 41 -21.64 8.56 20.21
N THR A 42 -20.95 9.10 21.22
CA THR A 42 -21.41 9.18 22.61
C THR A 42 -21.98 10.55 22.95
N ASP A 43 -21.34 11.61 22.45
CA ASP A 43 -21.76 12.99 22.62
C ASP A 43 -21.69 13.72 21.26
N PRO A 44 -22.80 13.82 20.51
CA PRO A 44 -22.83 14.44 19.19
C PRO A 44 -22.33 15.90 19.15
N GLU A 45 -22.43 16.62 20.27
CA GLU A 45 -22.06 18.04 20.37
C GLU A 45 -20.58 18.24 20.76
N ILE A 46 -19.83 17.16 21.00
CA ILE A 46 -18.42 17.27 21.40
C ILE A 46 -17.58 17.96 20.31
N THR A 47 -16.84 18.99 20.73
CA THR A 47 -15.95 19.74 19.85
C THR A 47 -14.53 19.16 19.87
N PRO A 48 -13.73 19.34 18.78
CA PRO A 48 -12.36 18.83 18.72
C PRO A 48 -11.41 19.33 19.82
N GLU A 49 -11.70 20.48 20.44
CA GLU A 49 -10.94 21.04 21.56
C GLU A 49 -11.04 20.16 22.81
N ASN A 50 -12.18 19.50 22.99
CA ASN A 50 -12.48 18.68 24.17
C ASN A 50 -12.09 17.20 24.00
N VAL A 51 -11.63 16.81 22.80
CA VAL A 51 -11.19 15.44 22.51
C VAL A 51 -9.68 15.33 22.69
N LYS A 52 -9.24 14.51 23.66
CA LYS A 52 -7.82 14.24 23.91
C LYS A 52 -7.33 13.06 23.07
N VAL A 53 -6.13 13.20 22.51
CA VAL A 53 -5.46 12.20 21.68
C VAL A 53 -4.06 11.98 22.24
N GLU A 54 -3.73 10.72 22.47
CA GLU A 54 -2.39 10.31 22.89
C GLU A 54 -1.50 10.04 21.66
N LEU A 55 -0.40 10.78 21.58
CA LEU A 55 0.60 10.65 20.52
C LEU A 55 1.92 10.19 21.12
N THR A 56 2.54 9.19 20.51
CA THR A 56 3.92 8.80 20.82
C THR A 56 4.86 9.64 19.98
N ILE A 57 5.70 10.45 20.63
CA ILE A 57 6.66 11.32 19.96
C ILE A 57 8.06 10.88 20.37
N LYS A 58 9.01 10.91 19.44
CA LYS A 58 10.43 10.73 19.77
C LYS A 58 10.96 12.02 20.40
N GLY A 59 11.40 11.94 21.64
CA GLY A 59 12.14 13.00 22.34
C GLY A 59 13.53 13.21 21.76
N GLU A 60 14.20 14.29 22.19
CA GLU A 60 15.56 14.65 21.75
C GLU A 60 16.60 13.58 22.11
N ASP A 61 16.35 12.84 23.18
CA ASP A 61 17.10 11.69 23.67
C ASP A 61 16.79 10.37 22.92
N ARG A 62 15.99 10.43 21.85
CA ARG A 62 15.45 9.28 21.10
C ARG A 62 14.55 8.36 21.93
N THR A 63 14.12 8.76 23.12
CA THR A 63 13.11 8.01 23.87
C THR A 63 11.71 8.32 23.35
N ASN A 64 10.81 7.35 23.47
CA ASN A 64 9.40 7.56 23.12
C ASN A 64 8.69 8.21 24.31
N GLN A 65 8.17 9.42 24.13
CA GLN A 65 7.37 10.14 25.12
C GLN A 65 5.91 10.16 24.69
N LEU A 66 5.01 9.94 25.65
CA LEU A 66 3.57 10.08 25.44
C LEU A 66 3.20 11.57 25.57
N LYS A 67 2.78 12.19 24.48
CA LYS A 67 2.22 13.55 24.48
C LYS A 67 0.71 13.45 24.32
N VAL A 68 -0.03 14.01 25.28
CA VAL A 68 -1.48 14.20 25.17
C VAL A 68 -1.72 15.57 24.52
N SER A 69 -2.38 15.59 23.37
CA SER A 69 -2.77 16.81 22.66
C SER A 69 -4.27 16.79 22.38
N SER A 70 -4.90 17.96 22.23
CA SER A 70 -6.29 18.00 21.76
C SER A 70 -6.37 17.71 20.26
N ALA A 71 -7.51 17.18 19.80
CA ALA A 71 -7.72 16.97 18.37
C ALA A 71 -7.65 18.30 17.59
N ALA A 72 -8.11 19.41 18.18
CA ALA A 72 -7.96 20.75 17.61
C ALA A 72 -6.49 21.21 17.46
N GLU A 73 -5.61 20.92 18.43
CA GLU A 73 -4.17 21.21 18.31
C GLU A 73 -3.55 20.44 17.14
N ILE A 74 -3.89 19.15 17.01
CA ILE A 74 -3.41 18.30 15.92
C ILE A 74 -3.92 18.80 14.56
N GLN A 75 -5.19 19.18 14.49
CA GLN A 75 -5.79 19.74 13.26
C GLN A 75 -5.12 21.06 12.86
N ARG A 76 -4.75 21.92 13.82
CA ARG A 76 -3.98 23.15 13.54
C ARG A 76 -2.59 22.87 12.98
N GLN A 77 -1.89 21.86 13.49
CA GLN A 77 -0.59 21.45 12.91
C GLN A 77 -0.72 20.95 11.47
N TYR A 78 -1.87 20.36 11.14
CA TYR A 78 -2.16 19.91 9.79
C TYR A 78 -2.46 21.06 8.81
N ALA A 79 -2.89 22.22 9.29
CA ALA A 79 -3.16 23.38 8.44
C ALA A 79 -1.92 23.83 7.62
N GLU A 80 -0.71 23.62 8.17
CA GLU A 80 0.55 23.82 7.43
C GLU A 80 0.63 22.90 6.21
N LEU A 81 0.20 21.65 6.34
CA LEU A 81 0.21 20.71 5.22
C LEU A 81 -0.89 21.07 4.20
N ASP A 82 -2.07 21.49 4.66
CA ASP A 82 -3.18 21.89 3.78
C ASP A 82 -2.83 23.05 2.84
N ALA A 83 -1.96 23.97 3.25
CA ALA A 83 -1.44 25.03 2.38
C ALA A 83 -0.78 24.46 1.09
N HIS A 84 -0.21 23.25 1.18
CA HIS A 84 0.46 22.58 0.07
C HIS A 84 -0.41 21.57 -0.68
N ALA A 85 -1.68 21.38 -0.28
CA ALA A 85 -2.57 20.38 -0.87
C ALA A 85 -2.79 20.59 -2.38
N HIS A 86 -2.77 21.85 -2.84
CA HIS A 86 -2.96 22.20 -4.25
C HIS A 86 -1.91 21.57 -5.18
N HIS A 87 -0.67 21.35 -4.71
CA HIS A 87 0.37 20.64 -5.47
C HIS A 87 0.04 19.16 -5.73
N CYS A 88 -0.90 18.58 -4.98
CA CYS A 88 -1.30 17.17 -5.13
C CYS A 88 -2.44 16.96 -6.13
N LYS A 89 -3.12 18.03 -6.59
CA LYS A 89 -4.34 17.93 -7.41
C LYS A 89 -4.12 17.16 -8.72
N ASP A 90 -2.97 17.39 -9.36
CA ASP A 90 -2.62 16.78 -10.65
C ASP A 90 -1.30 15.99 -10.54
N CYS A 91 -0.93 15.57 -9.33
CA CYS A 91 0.30 14.82 -9.10
C CYS A 91 0.16 13.40 -9.67
N ARG A 92 1.06 13.02 -10.58
CA ARG A 92 1.12 11.67 -11.17
C ARG A 92 1.33 10.55 -10.13
N ALA A 93 1.99 10.85 -9.01
CA ALA A 93 2.20 9.89 -7.93
C ALA A 93 0.96 9.69 -7.04
N ARG A 94 -0.18 10.30 -7.37
CA ARG A 94 -1.42 10.17 -6.60
C ARG A 94 -2.06 8.80 -6.84
N ILE A 95 -1.97 7.94 -5.84
CA ILE A 95 -2.60 6.61 -5.77
C ILE A 95 -4.05 6.72 -5.30
N GLU A 96 -4.30 7.56 -4.29
CA GLU A 96 -5.64 7.79 -3.72
C GLU A 96 -6.15 9.20 -4.06
N PRO A 97 -7.46 9.41 -4.25
CA PRO A 97 -8.02 10.69 -4.70
C PRO A 97 -7.87 11.86 -3.70
N GLN A 98 -7.37 11.59 -2.50
CA GLN A 98 -7.16 12.58 -1.44
C GLN A 98 -5.84 13.34 -1.56
N SER A 99 -5.76 14.53 -0.95
CA SER A 99 -4.51 15.28 -0.82
C SER A 99 -3.43 14.41 -0.18
N PHE A 100 -2.18 14.55 -0.64
CA PHE A 100 -1.07 13.68 -0.23
C PHE A 100 -1.31 12.19 -0.53
N GLY A 101 -2.12 11.90 -1.55
CA GLY A 101 -2.47 10.55 -2.01
C GLY A 101 -1.33 9.77 -2.65
N CYS A 102 -0.07 10.23 -2.55
CA CYS A 102 1.10 9.40 -2.86
C CYS A 102 1.41 8.35 -1.77
N ARG A 103 0.54 8.26 -0.77
CA ARG A 103 0.45 7.18 0.20
C ARG A 103 -0.87 6.44 0.02
N GLY A 104 -0.92 5.20 0.50
CA GLY A 104 -2.15 4.46 0.66
C GLY A 104 -2.08 3.56 1.89
N ARG A 105 -3.17 2.85 2.17
CA ARG A 105 -3.21 1.88 3.26
C ARG A 105 -4.01 0.64 2.93
N ILE A 106 -3.64 -0.48 3.55
CA ILE A 106 -4.40 -1.72 3.58
C ILE A 106 -4.87 -1.93 5.02
N GLU A 107 -6.16 -1.82 5.24
CA GLU A 107 -6.76 -1.94 6.57
C GLU A 107 -6.92 -3.41 6.95
N PHE A 108 -6.61 -3.70 8.22
CA PHE A 108 -6.88 -5.01 8.80
C PHE A 108 -8.34 -5.13 9.29
N PRO A 109 -8.88 -6.36 9.41
CA PRO A 109 -8.29 -7.60 8.89
C PRO A 109 -8.30 -7.64 7.36
N ILE A 110 -7.30 -8.30 6.76
CA ILE A 110 -7.25 -8.59 5.32
C ILE A 110 -8.25 -9.71 5.02
N SER A 111 -9.07 -9.50 3.99
CA SER A 111 -10.10 -10.47 3.65
C SER A 111 -9.55 -11.74 3.03
N MET A 112 -10.26 -12.85 3.23
CA MET A 112 -9.94 -14.11 2.57
C MET A 112 -9.95 -13.98 1.04
N LYS A 113 -10.84 -13.13 0.49
CA LYS A 113 -10.90 -12.83 -0.95
C LYS A 113 -9.64 -12.14 -1.44
N THR A 114 -9.10 -11.21 -0.66
CA THR A 114 -7.85 -10.50 -0.98
C THR A 114 -6.66 -11.47 -0.97
N GLU A 115 -6.59 -12.34 0.04
CA GLU A 115 -5.57 -13.40 0.07
C GLU A 115 -5.68 -14.34 -1.12
N ALA A 116 -6.90 -14.76 -1.46
CA ALA A 116 -7.17 -15.64 -2.59
C ALA A 116 -6.81 -14.98 -3.93
N LEU A 117 -7.09 -13.68 -4.09
CA LEU A 117 -6.70 -12.92 -5.27
C LEU A 117 -5.18 -12.95 -5.45
N LEU A 118 -4.42 -12.63 -4.40
CA LEU A 118 -2.96 -12.58 -4.46
C LEU A 118 -2.35 -13.97 -4.68
N MET A 119 -2.87 -14.99 -4.00
CA MET A 119 -2.45 -16.38 -4.22
C MET A 119 -2.84 -16.90 -5.61
N GLY A 120 -3.95 -16.42 -6.17
CA GLY A 120 -4.41 -16.71 -7.52
C GLY A 120 -3.36 -16.41 -8.59
N ARG A 121 -2.54 -15.40 -8.34
CA ARG A 121 -1.51 -14.86 -9.23
C ARG A 121 -0.20 -15.64 -9.28
N VAL A 122 0.02 -16.58 -8.36
CA VAL A 122 1.23 -17.42 -8.35
C VAL A 122 1.11 -18.49 -9.44
N ARG A 123 1.55 -18.20 -10.67
CA ARG A 123 1.46 -19.17 -11.78
C ARG A 123 2.20 -20.48 -11.44
N ALA A 124 1.50 -21.61 -11.54
CA ALA A 124 2.02 -22.94 -11.24
C ALA A 124 1.63 -23.96 -12.32
N SER A 125 1.40 -23.50 -13.54
CA SER A 125 1.09 -24.37 -14.68
C SER A 125 2.31 -25.18 -15.10
N HIS A 126 2.08 -26.39 -15.61
CA HIS A 126 3.14 -27.27 -16.09
C HIS A 126 4.10 -26.56 -17.06
N GLY A 127 5.40 -26.60 -16.76
CA GLY A 127 6.45 -25.98 -17.56
C GLY A 127 6.70 -24.49 -17.32
N ASP A 128 5.92 -23.81 -16.46
CA ASP A 128 6.20 -22.43 -16.04
C ASP A 128 7.21 -22.42 -14.88
N PRO A 129 8.44 -21.89 -15.07
CA PRO A 129 9.46 -21.89 -14.01
C PRO A 129 9.16 -20.88 -12.89
N THR A 130 8.18 -19.99 -13.05
CA THR A 130 7.94 -18.84 -12.16
C THR A 130 7.71 -19.26 -10.71
N ALA A 131 6.85 -20.24 -10.44
CA ALA A 131 6.64 -20.71 -9.05
C ALA A 131 7.91 -21.33 -8.45
N GLY A 132 8.69 -22.08 -9.24
CA GLY A 132 9.94 -22.65 -8.77
C GLY A 132 11.00 -21.60 -8.46
N MET A 133 11.09 -20.56 -9.29
CA MET A 133 11.94 -19.40 -9.04
C MET A 133 11.51 -18.64 -7.79
N LEU A 134 10.20 -18.50 -7.55
CA LEU A 134 9.68 -17.87 -6.34
C LEU A 134 10.04 -18.68 -5.08
N CYS A 135 9.95 -20.01 -5.12
CA CYS A 135 10.43 -20.86 -4.03
C CYS A 135 11.92 -20.67 -3.76
N ASN A 136 12.76 -20.67 -4.79
CA ASN A 136 14.21 -20.44 -4.64
C ASN A 136 14.49 -19.05 -4.05
N TYR A 137 13.71 -18.04 -4.45
CA TYR A 137 13.80 -16.69 -3.89
C TYR A 137 13.44 -16.67 -2.41
N PHE A 138 12.38 -17.37 -2.00
CA PHE A 138 12.00 -17.47 -0.59
C PHE A 138 13.11 -18.11 0.25
N GLU A 139 13.66 -19.24 -0.22
CA GLU A 139 14.74 -19.95 0.46
C GLU A 139 16.00 -19.07 0.59
N SER A 140 16.40 -18.42 -0.51
CA SER A 140 17.62 -17.59 -0.55
C SER A 140 17.54 -16.33 0.31
N ASN A 141 16.33 -15.79 0.53
CA ASN A 141 16.12 -14.57 1.31
C ASN A 141 15.54 -14.84 2.71
N GLY A 142 15.43 -16.10 3.12
CA GLY A 142 14.91 -16.46 4.44
C GLY A 142 13.42 -16.13 4.65
N ILE A 143 12.64 -16.04 3.57
CA ILE A 143 11.20 -15.71 3.62
C ILE A 143 10.44 -17.01 3.96
N THR A 144 10.12 -17.16 5.24
CA THR A 144 9.51 -18.39 5.76
C THR A 144 8.00 -18.27 5.95
N GLY A 145 7.48 -17.04 6.09
CA GLY A 145 6.10 -16.80 6.48
C GLY A 145 5.86 -16.92 7.99
N ASN A 146 6.91 -17.13 8.79
CA ASN A 146 6.78 -17.32 10.24
C ASN A 146 6.27 -16.05 10.93
N GLN A 147 6.74 -14.87 10.51
CA GLN A 147 6.26 -13.60 11.08
C GLN A 147 4.76 -13.43 10.82
N THR A 148 4.32 -13.72 9.60
CA THR A 148 2.89 -13.70 9.24
C THR A 148 2.09 -14.77 9.99
N ALA A 149 2.68 -15.95 10.24
CA ALA A 149 2.05 -17.00 11.03
C ALA A 149 1.80 -16.57 12.48
N GLU A 150 2.73 -15.84 13.10
CA GLU A 150 2.53 -15.26 14.43
C GLU A 150 1.39 -14.22 14.43
N MET A 151 1.30 -13.38 13.40
CA MET A 151 0.20 -12.43 13.25
C MET A 151 -1.17 -13.13 13.21
N ARG A 152 -1.27 -14.29 12.55
CA ARG A 152 -2.52 -15.07 12.50
C ARG A 152 -2.95 -15.67 13.83
N LYS A 153 -2.07 -15.77 14.83
CA LYS A 153 -2.44 -16.23 16.18
C LYS A 153 -3.36 -15.25 16.91
N LEU A 154 -3.58 -14.05 16.36
CA LEU A 154 -4.53 -13.05 16.85
C LEU A 154 -5.76 -13.04 15.93
N PRO A 155 -6.80 -13.85 16.21
CA PRO A 155 -7.93 -14.05 15.29
C PRO A 155 -8.71 -12.77 15.07
N GLY A 156 -9.06 -12.48 13.81
CA GLY A 156 -9.83 -11.29 13.42
C GLY A 156 -9.06 -9.96 13.52
N VAL A 157 -7.80 -9.97 13.97
CA VAL A 157 -6.99 -8.76 14.10
C VAL A 157 -6.30 -8.40 12.80
N PHE A 158 -5.61 -9.35 12.17
CA PHE A 158 -4.81 -9.10 10.96
C PHE A 158 -5.39 -9.76 9.70
N PHE A 159 -5.99 -10.94 9.84
CA PHE A 159 -6.56 -11.71 8.74
C PHE A 159 -7.95 -12.19 9.12
N GLU A 160 -8.85 -12.25 8.15
CA GLU A 160 -10.12 -12.98 8.31
C GLU A 160 -9.88 -14.49 8.37
N GLY A 161 -8.88 -14.98 7.60
CA GLY A 161 -8.47 -16.37 7.58
C GLY A 161 -7.52 -16.73 8.72
N ASP A 162 -7.92 -17.72 9.52
CA ASP A 162 -7.15 -18.35 10.57
C ASP A 162 -6.08 -19.32 10.04
N LYS A 163 -6.24 -19.84 8.81
CA LYS A 163 -5.24 -20.67 8.13
C LYS A 163 -4.75 -20.01 6.84
N PRO A 164 -3.45 -20.10 6.53
CA PRO A 164 -2.94 -19.59 5.26
C PRO A 164 -3.46 -20.44 4.11
N LEU A 165 -3.82 -19.77 3.01
CA LEU A 165 -3.94 -20.41 1.70
C LEU A 165 -2.59 -20.97 1.27
N VAL A 166 -2.58 -22.14 0.62
CA VAL A 166 -1.36 -22.80 0.15
C VAL A 166 -1.54 -23.32 -1.27
N ARG A 167 -0.59 -22.98 -2.13
CA ARG A 167 -0.43 -23.55 -3.47
C ARG A 167 0.64 -24.64 -3.43
N ARG A 168 0.31 -25.84 -3.91
CA ARG A 168 1.26 -26.95 -4.08
C ARG A 168 1.76 -26.95 -5.52
N LEU A 169 3.06 -27.15 -5.70
CA LEU A 169 3.69 -27.27 -7.01
C LEU A 169 3.83 -28.74 -7.39
N GLU A 170 4.08 -29.01 -8.67
CA GLU A 170 4.23 -30.39 -9.19
C GLU A 170 5.43 -31.11 -8.59
N ASP A 171 6.50 -30.39 -8.25
CA ASP A 171 7.70 -30.91 -7.59
C ASP A 171 7.54 -31.14 -6.07
N GLY A 172 6.33 -30.94 -5.53
CA GLY A 172 6.02 -31.13 -4.12
C GLY A 172 6.29 -29.92 -3.23
N ARG A 173 6.96 -28.86 -3.73
CA ARG A 173 7.15 -27.62 -2.97
C ARG A 173 5.82 -26.88 -2.77
N ARG A 174 5.81 -25.98 -1.80
CA ARG A 174 4.60 -25.27 -1.36
C ARG A 174 4.88 -23.79 -1.21
N ILE A 175 3.93 -22.97 -1.68
CA ILE A 175 3.91 -21.52 -1.49
C ILE A 175 2.69 -21.18 -0.65
N SER A 176 2.90 -20.52 0.48
CA SER A 176 1.82 -20.08 1.37
C SER A 176 1.55 -18.59 1.24
N SER A 177 0.30 -18.20 1.48
CA SER A 177 -0.10 -16.78 1.65
C SER A 177 0.70 -16.08 2.74
N ASN A 178 1.22 -16.79 3.75
CA ASN A 178 2.10 -16.22 4.76
C ASN A 178 3.43 -15.74 4.18
N GLN A 179 4.06 -16.55 3.33
CA GLN A 179 5.32 -16.18 2.65
C GLN A 179 5.09 -15.05 1.67
N VAL A 180 3.99 -15.11 0.92
CA VAL A 180 3.62 -14.05 -0.02
C VAL A 180 3.35 -12.73 0.72
N PHE A 181 2.64 -12.76 1.83
CA PHE A 181 2.41 -11.57 2.65
C PHE A 181 3.72 -10.99 3.20
N GLU A 182 4.61 -11.85 3.72
CA GLU A 182 5.92 -11.44 4.22
C GLU A 182 6.76 -10.76 3.13
N LEU A 183 6.78 -11.33 1.93
CA LEU A 183 7.45 -10.76 0.76
C LEU A 183 6.94 -9.36 0.40
N PHE A 184 5.62 -9.16 0.38
CA PHE A 184 5.03 -7.90 -0.07
C PHE A 184 4.99 -6.81 1.00
N PHE A 185 4.85 -7.16 2.28
CA PHE A 185 4.46 -6.20 3.31
C PHE A 185 5.38 -6.13 4.52
N LEU A 186 6.22 -7.14 4.72
CA LEU A 186 7.22 -7.15 5.80
C LEU A 186 8.61 -6.73 5.28
N THR A 187 8.62 -6.08 4.12
CA THR A 187 9.79 -5.40 3.54
C THR A 187 9.66 -3.90 3.79
N ASP A 188 10.49 -3.34 4.66
CA ASP A 188 10.45 -1.91 5.04
C ASP A 188 10.48 -0.95 3.84
N GLN A 189 11.22 -1.36 2.79
CA GLN A 189 11.41 -0.62 1.56
C GLN A 189 11.44 -1.60 0.38
N ILE A 190 10.65 -1.29 -0.64
CA ILE A 190 10.59 -2.00 -1.90
C ILE A 190 11.22 -1.09 -2.95
N SER A 191 12.40 -1.47 -3.43
CA SER A 191 13.05 -0.73 -4.51
C SER A 191 12.29 -0.88 -5.83
N SER A 192 12.49 0.02 -6.78
CA SER A 192 11.88 -0.09 -8.12
C SER A 192 12.17 -1.44 -8.81
N LYS A 193 13.37 -2.00 -8.61
CA LYS A 193 13.75 -3.33 -9.11
C LYS A 193 12.98 -4.45 -8.42
N HIS A 194 12.81 -4.37 -7.10
CA HIS A 194 12.02 -5.33 -6.34
C HIS A 194 10.54 -5.22 -6.72
N ALA A 195 10.00 -4.01 -6.89
CA ALA A 195 8.63 -3.81 -7.38
C ALA A 195 8.42 -4.48 -8.76
N ARG A 196 9.35 -4.29 -9.71
CA ARG A 196 9.31 -4.97 -11.01
C ARG A 196 9.35 -6.49 -10.88
N PHE A 197 10.20 -7.01 -10.00
CA PHE A 197 10.24 -8.44 -9.69
C PHE A 197 8.89 -8.94 -9.16
N LEU A 198 8.31 -8.28 -8.16
CA LEU A 198 7.01 -8.66 -7.60
C LEU A 198 5.91 -8.65 -8.66
N LEU A 199 5.84 -7.62 -9.49
CA LEU A 199 4.83 -7.54 -10.53
C LEU A 199 5.03 -8.60 -11.62
N GLY A 200 6.26 -8.94 -11.96
CA GLY A 200 6.58 -10.02 -12.92
C GLY A 200 6.25 -11.41 -12.37
N MET A 201 6.72 -11.72 -11.15
CA MET A 201 6.54 -13.04 -10.52
C MET A 201 5.08 -13.40 -10.24
N PHE A 202 4.23 -12.38 -10.07
CA PHE A 202 2.79 -12.55 -9.85
C PHE A 202 1.98 -12.28 -11.13
N ASP A 203 2.62 -12.23 -12.30
CA ASP A 203 1.91 -12.03 -13.58
C ASP A 203 0.95 -10.82 -13.57
N LEU A 204 1.40 -9.75 -12.92
CA LEU A 204 0.66 -8.51 -12.80
C LEU A 204 1.11 -7.50 -13.85
N TYR A 205 2.36 -7.56 -14.29
CA TYR A 205 2.95 -6.55 -15.17
C TYR A 205 2.62 -6.79 -16.65
N GLU A 206 2.05 -5.78 -17.31
CA GLU A 206 1.85 -5.72 -18.76
C GLU A 206 2.73 -4.62 -19.36
N ARG A 207 3.75 -5.00 -20.15
CA ARG A 207 4.83 -4.10 -20.55
C ARG A 207 4.54 -3.27 -21.80
N GLU A 208 3.75 -3.82 -22.73
CA GLU A 208 3.63 -3.27 -24.08
C GLU A 208 2.14 -3.17 -24.46
N LEU A 209 1.49 -2.15 -23.92
CA LEU A 209 0.10 -1.85 -24.29
C LEU A 209 0.03 -1.07 -25.60
N PRO A 210 -0.98 -1.35 -26.45
CA PRO A 210 -1.14 -0.68 -27.73
C PRO A 210 -1.33 0.84 -27.53
N LEU A 211 -0.63 1.65 -28.34
CA LEU A 211 -0.72 3.12 -28.34
C LEU A 211 -1.83 3.64 -29.26
N ASP A 212 -2.19 2.85 -30.28
CA ASP A 212 -3.19 3.16 -31.32
C ASP A 212 -4.64 3.10 -30.84
N ARG A 213 -4.86 2.62 -29.62
CA ARG A 213 -6.20 2.48 -29.01
C ARG A 213 -6.39 3.51 -27.91
N PRO A 214 -7.61 3.97 -27.60
CA PRO A 214 -7.80 4.85 -26.46
C PRO A 214 -7.73 4.08 -25.14
N LEU A 215 -7.25 4.71 -24.05
CA LEU A 215 -7.08 4.06 -22.73
C LEU A 215 -8.36 3.37 -22.22
N HIS A 216 -9.54 3.97 -22.44
CA HIS A 216 -10.82 3.40 -22.00
C HIS A 216 -11.20 2.08 -22.71
N SER A 217 -10.53 1.75 -23.82
CA SER A 217 -10.74 0.48 -24.55
C SER A 217 -9.89 -0.68 -24.02
N LEU A 218 -9.04 -0.44 -23.01
CA LEU A 218 -8.21 -1.44 -22.35
C LEU A 218 -8.95 -1.95 -21.10
N PRO A 219 -9.77 -3.02 -21.21
CA PRO A 219 -10.54 -3.49 -20.07
C PRO A 219 -9.61 -4.06 -19.00
N ASN A 220 -9.95 -3.82 -17.74
CA ASN A 220 -9.32 -4.49 -16.59
C ASN A 220 -7.81 -4.22 -16.45
N LEU A 221 -7.37 -3.00 -16.79
CA LEU A 221 -6.00 -2.58 -16.63
C LEU A 221 -5.90 -1.23 -15.92
N PHE A 222 -5.09 -1.17 -14.86
CA PHE A 222 -4.55 0.10 -14.38
C PHE A 222 -3.37 0.46 -15.29
N VAL A 223 -3.41 1.61 -15.96
CA VAL A 223 -2.45 1.97 -17.03
C VAL A 223 -1.65 3.20 -16.64
N ILE A 224 -0.34 3.17 -16.89
CA ILE A 224 0.52 4.35 -16.90
C ILE A 224 0.90 4.63 -18.35
N GLU A 225 0.48 5.81 -18.83
CA GLU A 225 0.87 6.35 -20.13
C GLU A 225 1.98 7.38 -19.93
N ARG A 226 3.06 7.26 -20.71
CA ARG A 226 4.06 8.31 -20.83
C ARG A 226 3.83 9.06 -22.13
N GLU A 227 3.87 10.37 -22.03
CA GLU A 227 3.75 11.28 -23.15
C GLU A 227 5.04 12.09 -23.32
N GLU A 228 5.44 12.30 -24.56
CA GLU A 228 6.48 13.27 -24.94
C GLU A 228 5.85 14.26 -25.91
N LEU A 229 5.96 15.56 -25.59
CA LEU A 229 5.39 16.64 -26.39
C LEU A 229 3.88 16.45 -26.72
N GLY A 230 3.13 15.90 -25.76
CA GLY A 230 1.69 15.63 -25.90
C GLY A 230 1.35 14.40 -26.75
N THR A 231 2.35 13.57 -27.09
CA THR A 231 2.16 12.33 -27.84
C THR A 231 2.48 11.12 -26.95
N PRO A 232 1.60 10.12 -26.84
CA PRO A 232 1.90 8.88 -26.13
C PRO A 232 3.11 8.15 -26.75
N VAL A 233 4.13 7.87 -25.94
CA VAL A 233 5.34 7.14 -26.38
C VAL A 233 5.43 5.73 -25.79
N SER A 234 4.76 5.49 -24.66
CA SER A 234 4.73 4.16 -24.04
C SER A 234 3.52 3.99 -23.13
N ARG A 235 3.01 2.76 -23.04
CA ARG A 235 1.98 2.37 -22.07
C ARG A 235 2.34 1.05 -21.43
N VAL A 236 2.27 1.03 -20.11
CA VAL A 236 2.36 -0.18 -19.29
C VAL A 236 1.10 -0.30 -18.44
N GLY A 237 0.80 -1.50 -17.96
CA GLY A 237 -0.33 -1.66 -17.06
C GLY A 237 -0.22 -2.81 -16.07
N LEU A 238 -1.23 -2.88 -15.20
CA LEU A 238 -1.44 -3.98 -14.28
C LEU A 238 -2.61 -4.83 -14.73
N ARG A 239 -2.40 -6.14 -14.84
CA ARG A 239 -3.42 -7.16 -15.12
C ARG A 239 -4.38 -7.37 -13.94
N LEU A 240 -5.07 -6.32 -13.52
CA LEU A 240 -6.01 -6.29 -12.40
C LEU A 240 -7.36 -5.77 -12.86
N SER A 241 -8.39 -6.61 -12.75
CA SER A 241 -9.78 -6.18 -12.89
C SER A 241 -10.29 -5.64 -11.56
N SER A 242 -10.74 -4.38 -11.54
CA SER A 242 -11.60 -3.89 -10.47
C SER A 242 -13.02 -4.41 -10.71
N GLY A 243 -13.57 -5.15 -9.76
CA GLY A 243 -14.93 -5.69 -9.81
C GLY A 243 -15.90 -4.90 -8.94
N LYS A 244 -17.21 -4.96 -9.26
CA LYS A 244 -18.26 -4.46 -8.36
C LYS A 244 -18.29 -5.22 -7.03
N ASP A 245 -17.80 -6.46 -7.03
CA ASP A 245 -17.76 -7.35 -5.87
C ASP A 245 -16.46 -7.25 -5.07
N ASP A 246 -15.56 -6.34 -5.44
CA ASP A 246 -14.33 -6.10 -4.69
C ASP A 246 -14.68 -5.58 -3.30
N ASP A 247 -14.10 -6.20 -2.26
CA ASP A 247 -14.20 -5.66 -0.91
C ASP A 247 -13.20 -4.53 -0.67
N ARG A 248 -13.22 -3.97 0.55
CA ARG A 248 -12.32 -2.89 0.96
C ARG A 248 -10.86 -3.28 0.79
N SER A 249 -10.45 -4.44 1.30
CA SER A 249 -9.06 -4.90 1.26
C SER A 249 -8.58 -5.19 -0.16
N MET A 250 -9.46 -5.69 -1.04
CA MET A 250 -9.13 -5.90 -2.45
C MET A 250 -8.81 -4.59 -3.16
N ARG A 251 -9.66 -3.57 -3.00
CA ARG A 251 -9.40 -2.23 -3.57
C ARG A 251 -8.10 -1.62 -3.04
N GLN A 252 -7.84 -1.78 -1.75
CA GLN A 252 -6.61 -1.29 -1.12
C GLN A 252 -5.36 -2.04 -1.61
N LEU A 253 -5.46 -3.35 -1.83
CA LEU A 253 -4.40 -4.15 -2.45
C LEU A 253 -4.16 -3.71 -3.90
N GLN A 254 -5.22 -3.48 -4.68
CA GLN A 254 -5.10 -3.00 -6.06
C GLN A 254 -4.39 -1.63 -6.12
N ASN A 255 -4.73 -0.71 -5.22
CA ASN A 255 -4.03 0.57 -5.08
C ASN A 255 -2.54 0.39 -4.75
N PHE A 256 -2.22 -0.55 -3.85
CA PHE A 256 -0.84 -0.89 -3.51
C PHE A 256 -0.07 -1.45 -4.72
N LEU A 257 -0.69 -2.35 -5.50
CA LEU A 257 -0.11 -2.86 -6.73
C LEU A 257 0.07 -1.74 -7.77
N GLY A 258 -0.87 -0.79 -7.85
CA GLY A 258 -0.76 0.45 -8.61
C GLY A 258 0.47 1.28 -8.22
N ALA A 259 0.74 1.39 -6.91
CA ALA A 259 1.93 2.03 -6.39
C ALA A 259 3.21 1.28 -6.80
N LEU A 260 3.22 -0.06 -6.79
CA LEU A 260 4.35 -0.85 -7.30
C LEU A 260 4.60 -0.61 -8.79
N LEU A 261 3.53 -0.48 -9.61
CA LEU A 261 3.68 -0.15 -11.02
C LEU A 261 4.32 1.23 -11.17
N PHE A 262 3.82 2.22 -10.43
CA PHE A 262 4.40 3.56 -10.44
C PHE A 262 5.87 3.56 -10.03
N ALA A 263 6.21 2.87 -8.94
CA ALA A 263 7.59 2.72 -8.47
C ALA A 263 8.50 2.09 -9.53
N THR A 264 7.99 1.07 -10.22
CA THR A 264 8.69 0.39 -11.32
C THR A 264 8.95 1.32 -12.50
N GLU A 265 7.94 2.09 -12.91
CA GLU A 265 8.04 2.95 -14.08
C GLU A 265 8.88 4.19 -13.85
N TYR A 266 8.65 4.88 -12.75
CA TYR A 266 9.36 6.12 -12.46
C TYR A 266 10.67 5.89 -11.68
N GLU A 267 11.08 4.63 -11.50
CA GLU A 267 12.32 4.24 -10.82
C GLU A 267 12.47 4.83 -9.40
N HIS A 268 11.37 4.85 -8.65
CA HIS A 268 11.34 5.29 -7.27
C HIS A 268 11.01 4.16 -6.31
N ASP A 269 11.39 4.34 -5.06
CA ASP A 269 11.16 3.35 -4.02
C ASP A 269 9.77 3.52 -3.39
N LEU A 270 9.22 2.40 -2.94
CA LEU A 270 8.01 2.35 -2.15
C LEU A 270 8.37 1.94 -0.72
N TRP A 271 8.04 2.78 0.24
CA TRP A 271 8.21 2.46 1.65
C TRP A 271 6.95 1.80 2.18
N VAL A 272 7.12 0.74 2.99
CA VAL A 272 6.01 0.01 3.60
C VAL A 272 6.22 -0.04 5.11
N LYS A 273 5.15 0.24 5.86
CA LYS A 273 5.12 0.23 7.32
C LYS A 273 3.85 -0.47 7.79
N MET A 274 3.96 -1.25 8.85
CA MET A 274 2.86 -1.98 9.44
C MET A 274 2.63 -1.53 10.88
#